data_AF-A0A0R1KK94-F1
#
_entry.id   AF-A0A0R1KK94-F1
#
_cell.length_a   1.000
_cell.length_b   1.000
_cell.length_c   1.000
_cell.angle_alpha   90.00
_cell.angle_beta   90.00
_cell.angle_gamma   90.00
#
_symmetry.space_group_name_H-M   'P 1'
#
loop_
_entity.id
_entity.type
_entity.pdbx_description
1 polymer ?
#
loop_
_entity_poly.entity_id
_entity_poly.type
_entity_poly.pdbx_seq_one_letter_code
_entity_poly.pdbx_strand_id
1 'polypeptide(L)'
;MTDKEDSSEKKTKEIKIETKEAIEPKKPIKNKKRKIILSIVLAIMILIFGYFEGSWYYGKERQLDNLSDNLTSGVPAKMSKSVITADGKSITDKKLEPLKRLFNKDNNATAQIKTIIEHESSYSNFQVVSAGRYFGVFLRYRIALKKRNILVETDLNKPIFKIAGKNIAAKKSGDEYYLKKSYPGLYSVDVTDQSGKLNKTRNITVPISGQCNETDVEVTMKHTPSP
;
A
#
# COMPACT_ATOMS: atom_id res chain seq x y z
N MET A 1 91.04 34.23 -37.85
CA MET A 1 91.96 35.19 -37.22
C MET A 1 91.17 36.47 -37.01
N THR A 2 91.25 36.92 -35.78
CA THR A 2 90.47 37.87 -34.98
C THR A 2 90.17 39.23 -35.63
N ASP A 3 89.11 39.83 -35.08
CA ASP A 3 88.45 41.10 -35.39
C ASP A 3 89.36 42.31 -35.56
N LYS A 4 88.85 43.30 -36.31
CA LYS A 4 89.22 44.71 -36.15
C LYS A 4 88.00 45.61 -36.25
N GLU A 5 88.14 46.66 -35.47
CA GLU A 5 87.17 47.57 -34.90
C GLU A 5 87.02 48.84 -35.75
N ASP A 6 85.90 49.53 -35.51
CA ASP A 6 85.74 50.99 -35.51
C ASP A 6 85.09 51.76 -36.70
N SER A 7 84.17 52.63 -36.27
CA SER A 7 83.84 53.98 -36.76
C SER A 7 82.71 54.27 -37.76
N SER A 8 81.64 54.83 -37.19
CA SER A 8 80.82 56.02 -37.56
C SER A 8 80.36 56.30 -39.01
N GLU A 9 79.06 56.55 -39.24
CA GLU A 9 78.42 57.88 -39.27
C GLU A 9 76.95 57.83 -39.79
N LYS A 10 76.16 58.84 -39.40
CA LYS A 10 74.69 59.04 -39.48
C LYS A 10 74.07 59.16 -40.89
N LYS A 11 72.82 58.70 -41.06
CA LYS A 11 71.63 59.56 -41.35
C LYS A 11 70.27 58.82 -41.32
N THR A 12 69.48 59.19 -40.30
CA THR A 12 68.04 59.49 -40.28
C THR A 12 67.08 58.80 -41.25
N LYS A 13 66.09 58.07 -40.70
CA LYS A 13 64.65 58.35 -40.86
C LYS A 13 63.85 57.73 -39.71
N GLU A 14 63.17 58.59 -38.96
CA GLU A 14 62.17 58.24 -37.94
C GLU A 14 60.92 57.60 -38.56
N ILE A 15 60.24 56.75 -37.78
CA ILE A 15 58.84 56.87 -37.27
C ILE A 15 58.46 55.47 -36.72
N LYS A 16 58.46 55.26 -35.39
CA LYS A 16 57.26 55.23 -34.49
C LYS A 16 56.23 54.18 -34.96
N ILE A 17 55.80 53.15 -34.22
CA ILE A 17 55.27 53.10 -32.85
C ILE A 17 55.32 51.64 -32.37
N GLU A 18 55.89 51.43 -31.18
CA GLU A 18 55.73 50.23 -30.36
C GLU A 18 54.26 50.09 -29.93
N THR A 19 53.56 49.08 -30.44
CA THR A 19 52.29 48.61 -29.84
C THR A 19 52.55 47.24 -29.26
N LYS A 20 52.83 47.20 -27.95
CA LYS A 20 52.70 46.00 -27.14
C LYS A 20 51.23 45.58 -27.21
N GLU A 21 50.94 44.47 -27.89
CA GLU A 21 49.64 43.82 -27.71
C GLU A 21 49.54 43.43 -26.24
N ALA A 22 48.68 44.17 -25.54
CA ALA A 22 48.24 43.83 -24.21
C ALA A 22 47.57 42.45 -24.28
N ILE A 23 48.19 41.47 -23.63
CA ILE A 23 47.52 40.23 -23.28
C ILE A 23 46.33 40.64 -22.40
N GLU A 24 45.12 40.64 -22.96
CA GLU A 24 43.93 40.80 -22.14
C GLU A 24 43.94 39.71 -21.06
N PRO A 25 43.90 40.07 -19.76
CA PRO A 25 43.80 39.06 -18.73
C PRO A 25 42.44 38.37 -18.90
N LYS A 26 42.46 37.12 -19.35
CA LYS A 26 41.31 36.20 -19.27
C LYS A 26 40.74 36.32 -17.86
N LYS A 27 39.59 36.99 -17.73
CA LYS A 27 38.91 37.19 -16.44
C LYS A 27 38.84 35.82 -15.74
N PRO A 28 39.35 35.68 -14.50
CA PRO A 28 39.25 34.41 -13.79
C PRO A 28 37.76 34.14 -13.59
N ILE A 29 37.25 33.14 -14.33
CA ILE A 29 35.88 32.68 -14.19
C ILE A 29 35.71 32.32 -12.71
N LYS A 30 34.89 33.10 -12.00
CA LYS A 30 34.63 33.01 -10.55
C LYS A 30 34.60 31.55 -10.09
N ASN A 31 35.71 31.07 -9.53
CA ASN A 31 35.89 29.68 -9.05
C ASN A 31 34.82 29.27 -8.03
N LYS A 32 34.22 30.23 -7.31
CA LYS A 32 33.07 30.00 -6.42
C LYS A 32 31.83 29.48 -7.17
N LYS A 33 31.49 30.01 -8.35
CA LYS A 33 30.32 29.56 -9.11
C LYS A 33 30.49 28.14 -9.64
N ARG A 34 31.70 27.78 -10.10
CA ARG A 34 32.02 26.41 -10.54
C ARG A 34 31.99 25.41 -9.39
N LYS A 35 32.48 25.76 -8.20
CA LYS A 35 32.39 24.91 -6.99
C LYS A 35 30.94 24.74 -6.51
N ILE A 36 30.12 25.79 -6.58
CA ILE A 36 28.69 25.70 -6.26
C ILE A 36 27.97 24.79 -7.27
N ILE A 37 28.21 24.96 -8.57
CA ILE A 37 27.64 24.09 -9.60
C ILE A 37 28.09 22.65 -9.41
N LEU A 38 29.39 22.41 -9.15
CA LEU A 38 29.91 21.07 -8.89
C LEU A 38 29.30 20.44 -7.63
N SER A 39 29.09 21.23 -6.57
CA SER A 39 28.39 20.79 -5.36
C SER A 39 26.93 20.43 -5.63
N ILE A 40 26.24 21.21 -6.47
CA ILE A 40 24.85 20.93 -6.85
C ILE A 40 24.78 19.66 -7.69
N VAL A 41 25.67 19.50 -8.67
CA VAL A 41 25.74 18.29 -9.50
C VAL A 41 26.05 17.06 -8.65
N LEU A 42 26.98 17.16 -7.70
CA LEU A 42 27.30 16.07 -6.79
C LEU A 42 26.11 15.73 -5.87
N ALA A 43 25.42 16.73 -5.33
CA ALA A 43 24.21 16.52 -4.52
C ALA A 43 23.09 15.87 -5.33
N ILE A 44 22.88 16.27 -6.59
CA ILE A 44 21.92 15.65 -7.50
C ILE A 44 22.30 14.18 -7.77
N MET A 45 23.59 13.89 -8.00
CA MET A 45 24.06 12.51 -8.17
C MET A 45 23.74 11.65 -6.94
N ILE A 46 24.02 12.14 -5.73
CA ILE A 46 23.70 11.41 -4.49
C ILE A 46 22.18 11.17 -4.38
N LEU A 47 21.36 12.16 -4.72
CA LEU A 47 19.90 12.00 -4.73
C LEU A 47 19.43 10.98 -5.77
N ILE A 48 20.05 10.92 -6.94
CA ILE A 48 19.74 9.93 -7.98
C ILE A 48 20.09 8.52 -7.49
N PHE A 49 21.31 8.32 -6.98
CA PHE A 49 21.72 7.02 -6.44
C PHE A 49 20.83 6.59 -5.27
N GLY A 50 20.56 7.49 -4.33
CA GLY A 50 19.64 7.23 -3.21
C GLY A 50 18.21 6.97 -3.67
N TYR A 51 17.76 7.59 -4.78
CA TYR A 51 16.46 7.30 -5.37
C TYR A 51 16.41 5.89 -5.97
N PHE A 52 17.45 5.43 -6.67
CA PHE A 52 17.51 4.08 -7.22
C PHE A 52 17.53 3.01 -6.12
N GLU A 53 18.39 3.14 -5.10
CA GLU A 53 18.41 2.23 -3.95
C GLU A 53 17.08 2.28 -3.19
N GLY A 54 16.54 3.49 -2.97
CA GLY A 54 15.23 3.69 -2.35
C GLY A 54 14.10 3.05 -3.15
N SER A 55 14.14 3.11 -4.49
CA SER A 55 13.12 2.52 -5.35
C SER A 55 13.11 1.00 -5.28
N TRP A 56 14.26 0.37 -5.01
CA TRP A 56 14.35 -1.06 -4.78
C TRP A 56 13.76 -1.45 -3.42
N TYR A 57 14.12 -0.74 -2.35
CA TYR A 57 13.63 -1.06 -1.00
C TYR A 57 12.16 -0.68 -0.79
N TYR A 58 11.75 0.51 -1.26
CA TYR A 58 10.37 1.01 -1.23
C TYR A 58 9.59 0.64 -2.49
N GLY A 59 10.07 -0.35 -3.27
CA GLY A 59 9.37 -0.85 -4.44
C GLY A 59 8.01 -1.45 -4.09
N LYS A 60 7.07 -1.38 -5.04
CA LYS A 60 5.71 -1.87 -4.87
C LYS A 60 5.68 -3.36 -4.51
N GLU A 61 6.38 -4.19 -5.30
CA GLU A 61 6.41 -5.65 -5.11
C GLU A 61 6.86 -6.05 -3.71
N ARG A 62 7.97 -5.47 -3.22
CA ARG A 62 8.49 -5.78 -1.89
C ARG A 62 7.59 -5.26 -0.76
N GLN A 63 6.91 -4.14 -0.98
CA GLN A 63 5.87 -3.69 -0.05
C GLN A 63 4.67 -4.64 -0.04
N LEU A 64 4.20 -5.10 -1.21
CA LEU A 64 3.06 -6.01 -1.33
C LEU A 64 3.34 -7.38 -0.72
N ASP A 65 4.51 -7.96 -0.94
CA ASP A 65 4.92 -9.24 -0.35
C ASP A 65 4.95 -9.16 1.19
N ASN A 66 5.56 -8.10 1.74
CA ASN A 66 5.54 -7.85 3.18
C ASN A 66 4.12 -7.61 3.73
N LEU A 67 3.26 -6.92 2.99
CA LEU A 67 1.88 -6.66 3.40
C LEU A 67 1.06 -7.95 3.38
N SER A 68 1.20 -8.78 2.33
CA SER A 68 0.55 -10.07 2.22
C SER A 68 0.99 -11.01 3.33
N ASP A 69 2.29 -11.13 3.58
CA ASP A 69 2.82 -12.03 4.61
C ASP A 69 2.36 -11.61 6.02
N ASN A 70 2.36 -10.30 6.31
CA ASN A 70 1.83 -9.80 7.58
C ASN A 70 0.32 -10.04 7.71
N LEU A 71 -0.44 -9.92 6.63
CA LEU A 71 -1.88 -10.16 6.62
C LEU A 71 -2.23 -11.65 6.70
N THR A 72 -1.43 -12.54 6.10
CA THR A 72 -1.65 -13.99 6.13
C THR A 72 -0.99 -14.67 7.33
N SER A 73 -0.27 -13.92 8.17
CA SER A 73 0.49 -14.44 9.32
C SER A 73 -0.32 -15.16 10.41
N GLY A 74 -1.65 -15.11 10.38
CA GLY A 74 -2.49 -15.65 11.47
C GLY A 74 -2.46 -14.85 12.77
N VAL A 75 -1.71 -13.74 12.82
CA VAL A 75 -1.56 -12.88 14.02
C VAL A 75 -2.31 -11.54 13.81
N PRO A 76 -3.47 -11.31 14.46
CA PRO A 76 -4.30 -10.13 14.22
C PRO A 76 -3.58 -8.78 14.38
N ALA A 77 -2.62 -8.68 15.30
CA ALA A 77 -1.79 -7.50 15.52
C ALA A 77 -0.79 -7.20 14.38
N LYS A 78 -0.37 -8.23 13.62
CA LYS A 78 0.42 -8.04 12.40
C LYS A 78 -0.50 -7.68 11.23
N MET A 79 -1.65 -8.37 11.14
CA MET A 79 -2.63 -8.11 10.10
C MET A 79 -3.12 -6.66 10.10
N SER A 80 -3.49 -6.13 11.28
CA SER A 80 -4.03 -4.77 11.44
C SER A 80 -3.08 -3.66 10.98
N LYS A 81 -1.76 -3.91 11.00
CA LYS A 81 -0.75 -2.97 10.50
C LYS A 81 -0.68 -2.89 8.98
N SER A 82 -1.14 -3.94 8.30
CA SER A 82 -1.17 -4.04 6.84
C SER A 82 -2.47 -3.54 6.24
N VAL A 83 -3.57 -3.59 7.00
CA VAL A 83 -4.92 -3.29 6.50
C VAL A 83 -5.48 -1.95 6.98
N ILE A 84 -6.30 -1.35 6.12
CA ILE A 84 -7.10 -0.16 6.39
C ILE A 84 -8.54 -0.39 5.93
N THR A 85 -9.47 0.44 6.37
CA THR A 85 -10.83 0.47 5.80
C THR A 85 -10.79 1.04 4.38
N ALA A 86 -11.86 0.84 3.60
CA ALA A 86 -12.04 1.53 2.33
C ALA A 86 -11.86 3.06 2.45
N ASP A 87 -12.28 3.66 3.57
CA ASP A 87 -12.13 5.10 3.85
C ASP A 87 -10.74 5.50 4.40
N GLY A 88 -9.76 4.60 4.41
CA GLY A 88 -8.38 4.90 4.86
C GLY A 88 -8.12 4.87 6.37
N LYS A 89 -9.07 4.42 7.20
CA LYS A 89 -8.92 4.32 8.66
C LYS A 89 -8.27 3.00 9.07
N SER A 90 -7.52 2.99 10.17
CA SER A 90 -6.94 1.75 10.71
C SER A 90 -8.01 0.77 11.18
N ILE A 91 -7.78 -0.53 10.95
CA ILE A 91 -8.64 -1.61 11.44
C ILE A 91 -8.03 -2.17 12.73
N THR A 92 -8.86 -2.36 13.75
CA THR A 92 -8.43 -2.93 15.04
C THR A 92 -8.28 -4.45 14.96
N ASP A 93 -7.31 -5.01 15.68
CA ASP A 93 -6.98 -6.44 15.75
C ASP A 93 -8.21 -7.34 15.99
N LYS A 94 -9.08 -6.93 16.93
CA LYS A 94 -10.31 -7.67 17.27
C LYS A 94 -11.24 -7.89 16.08
N LYS A 95 -11.23 -6.99 15.08
CA LYS A 95 -12.06 -7.11 13.87
C LYS A 95 -11.51 -8.10 12.85
N LEU A 96 -10.29 -8.61 13.08
CA LEU A 96 -9.60 -9.57 12.22
C LEU A 96 -9.55 -10.98 12.83
N GLU A 97 -10.07 -11.17 14.05
CA GLU A 97 -10.26 -12.50 14.64
C GLU A 97 -11.06 -13.46 13.74
N PRO A 98 -12.15 -13.04 13.06
CA PRO A 98 -12.84 -13.92 12.11
C PRO A 98 -11.94 -14.36 10.95
N LEU A 99 -11.05 -13.48 10.47
CA LEU A 99 -10.13 -13.79 9.39
C LEU A 99 -9.08 -14.82 9.84
N LYS A 100 -8.53 -14.67 11.05
CA LYS A 100 -7.66 -15.69 11.67
C LYS A 100 -8.36 -17.04 11.77
N ARG A 101 -9.63 -17.07 12.22
CA ARG A 101 -10.41 -18.32 12.30
C ARG A 101 -10.61 -18.97 10.94
N LEU A 102 -10.75 -18.17 9.88
CA LEU A 102 -10.81 -18.69 8.52
C LEU A 102 -9.48 -19.35 8.12
N PHE A 103 -8.33 -18.73 8.39
CA PHE A 103 -7.02 -19.32 8.08
C PHE A 103 -6.76 -20.63 8.82
N ASN A 104 -7.23 -20.73 10.07
CA ASN A 104 -7.13 -21.97 10.83
C ASN A 104 -8.01 -23.10 10.27
N LYS A 105 -9.09 -22.76 9.55
CA LYS A 105 -10.04 -23.73 8.99
C LYS A 105 -9.71 -24.09 7.54
N ASP A 106 -9.26 -23.12 6.76
CA ASP A 106 -8.96 -23.24 5.34
C ASP A 106 -7.52 -22.80 5.06
N ASN A 107 -6.65 -23.79 4.90
CA ASN A 107 -5.23 -23.58 4.63
C ASN A 107 -4.99 -22.89 3.27
N ASN A 108 -5.93 -22.96 2.33
CA ASN A 108 -5.80 -22.33 1.02
C ASN A 108 -6.16 -20.84 1.04
N ALA A 109 -6.86 -20.37 2.08
CA ALA A 109 -7.30 -18.98 2.18
C ALA A 109 -6.11 -18.00 2.22
N THR A 110 -4.99 -18.38 2.83
CA THR A 110 -3.78 -17.55 2.89
C THR A 110 -3.12 -17.42 1.52
N ALA A 111 -2.98 -18.52 0.79
CA ALA A 111 -2.43 -18.52 -0.57
C ALA A 111 -3.30 -17.67 -1.51
N GLN A 112 -4.62 -17.82 -1.44
CA GLN A 112 -5.55 -17.01 -2.24
C GLN A 112 -5.42 -15.52 -1.96
N ILE A 113 -5.32 -15.11 -0.69
CA ILE A 113 -5.12 -13.70 -0.33
C ILE A 113 -3.78 -13.18 -0.88
N LYS A 114 -2.70 -13.97 -0.77
CA LYS A 114 -1.39 -13.58 -1.31
C LYS A 114 -1.49 -13.32 -2.82
N THR A 115 -2.07 -14.25 -3.56
CA THR A 115 -2.32 -14.10 -5.01
C THR A 115 -3.19 -12.89 -5.34
N ILE A 116 -4.25 -12.63 -4.57
CA ILE A 116 -5.14 -11.47 -4.75
C ILE A 116 -4.38 -10.15 -4.60
N ILE A 117 -3.47 -10.06 -3.63
CA ILE A 117 -2.69 -8.86 -3.34
C ILE A 117 -1.61 -8.66 -4.40
N GLU A 118 -0.88 -9.72 -4.76
CA GLU A 118 0.18 -9.68 -5.76
C GLU A 118 -0.34 -9.29 -7.15
N HIS A 119 -1.51 -9.83 -7.55
CA HIS A 119 -2.12 -9.57 -8.85
C HIS A 119 -3.14 -8.42 -8.83
N GLU A 120 -3.31 -7.75 -7.68
CA GLU A 120 -4.24 -6.63 -7.49
C GLU A 120 -5.67 -6.91 -8.00
N SER A 121 -6.20 -8.08 -7.66
CA SER A 121 -7.52 -8.49 -8.13
C SER A 121 -8.61 -7.54 -7.67
N SER A 122 -9.28 -6.91 -8.64
CA SER A 122 -10.40 -5.99 -8.40
C SER A 122 -11.68 -6.70 -7.92
N TYR A 123 -11.75 -8.04 -8.05
CA TYR A 123 -12.88 -8.88 -7.67
C TYR A 123 -12.66 -9.55 -6.31
N SER A 124 -12.23 -8.77 -5.32
CA SER A 124 -11.89 -9.30 -4.00
C SER A 124 -12.14 -8.28 -2.88
N ASN A 125 -12.22 -8.77 -1.64
CA ASN A 125 -12.37 -7.89 -0.50
C ASN A 125 -11.10 -7.10 -0.16
N PHE A 126 -9.99 -7.39 -0.84
CA PHE A 126 -8.67 -6.83 -0.56
C PHE A 126 -8.27 -5.97 -1.75
N GLN A 127 -8.16 -4.66 -1.52
CA GLN A 127 -7.73 -3.74 -2.57
C GLN A 127 -6.41 -3.12 -2.17
N VAL A 128 -5.42 -3.20 -3.05
CA VAL A 128 -4.17 -2.44 -2.87
C VAL A 128 -4.45 -0.97 -3.12
N VAL A 129 -4.13 -0.13 -2.14
CA VAL A 129 -4.27 1.33 -2.24
C VAL A 129 -2.99 2.01 -1.80
N SER A 130 -2.70 3.18 -2.36
CA SER A 130 -1.63 4.04 -1.90
C SER A 130 -2.13 4.94 -0.76
N ALA A 131 -1.46 4.88 0.38
CA ALA A 131 -1.79 5.66 1.58
C ALA A 131 -0.54 6.42 2.04
N GLY A 132 -0.30 7.57 1.41
CA GLY A 132 0.83 8.45 1.69
C GLY A 132 2.11 8.12 0.91
N ARG A 133 3.22 8.74 1.31
CA ARG A 133 4.54 8.58 0.67
C ARG A 133 5.67 8.50 1.70
N TYR A 134 6.65 7.63 1.48
CA TYR A 134 7.94 7.68 2.18
C TYR A 134 8.80 8.79 1.57
N PHE A 135 9.36 9.64 2.44
CA PHE A 135 10.23 10.77 2.06
C PHE A 135 9.65 11.70 0.97
N GLY A 136 8.32 11.74 0.81
CA GLY A 136 7.63 12.56 -0.19
C GLY A 136 7.64 12.01 -1.64
N VAL A 137 8.48 11.00 -1.94
CA VAL A 137 8.68 10.50 -3.31
C VAL A 137 8.22 9.06 -3.53
N PHE A 138 8.36 8.16 -2.55
CA PHE A 138 7.99 6.76 -2.73
C PHE A 138 6.57 6.51 -2.24
N LEU A 139 5.72 5.91 -3.07
CA LEU A 139 4.36 5.55 -2.65
C LEU A 139 4.39 4.53 -1.51
N ARG A 140 3.53 4.74 -0.50
CA ARG A 140 3.33 3.79 0.58
C ARG A 140 2.06 2.99 0.32
N TYR A 141 2.17 1.69 0.18
CA TYR A 141 1.03 0.83 -0.11
C TYR A 141 0.39 0.27 1.17
N ARG A 142 -0.92 0.05 1.11
CA ARG A 142 -1.76 -0.55 2.16
C ARG A 142 -2.84 -1.40 1.52
N ILE A 143 -3.42 -2.31 2.30
CA ILE A 143 -4.51 -3.18 1.85
C ILE A 143 -5.84 -2.64 2.42
N ALA A 144 -6.70 -2.11 1.57
CA ALA A 144 -8.05 -1.72 1.93
C ALA A 144 -8.96 -2.95 2.00
N LEU A 145 -9.59 -3.16 3.15
CA LEU A 145 -10.49 -4.28 3.41
C LEU A 145 -11.96 -3.85 3.26
N LYS A 146 -12.68 -4.50 2.35
CA LYS A 146 -14.10 -4.27 2.08
C LYS A 146 -14.97 -5.25 2.88
N LYS A 147 -16.07 -4.73 3.43
CA LYS A 147 -17.05 -5.53 4.18
C LYS A 147 -18.14 -6.06 3.27
N ARG A 148 -18.69 -7.24 3.60
CA ARG A 148 -19.84 -7.85 2.92
C ARG A 148 -20.96 -8.18 3.91
N ASN A 149 -22.19 -8.24 3.42
CA ASN A 149 -23.31 -8.72 4.22
C ASN A 149 -23.11 -10.23 4.51
N ILE A 150 -23.64 -10.67 5.64
CA ILE A 150 -23.86 -12.09 5.90
C ILE A 150 -25.33 -12.33 5.62
N LEU A 151 -25.65 -13.27 4.73
CA LEU A 151 -27.02 -13.66 4.44
C LEU A 151 -27.36 -14.89 5.27
N VAL A 152 -28.54 -14.86 5.89
CA VAL A 152 -29.08 -16.01 6.63
C VAL A 152 -30.49 -16.22 6.17
N GLU A 153 -30.76 -17.37 5.58
CA GLU A 153 -32.10 -17.79 5.20
C GLU A 153 -32.69 -18.60 6.36
N THR A 154 -33.85 -18.19 6.84
CA THR A 154 -34.52 -18.88 7.96
C THR A 154 -36.03 -18.65 7.93
N ASP A 155 -36.75 -19.70 8.29
CA ASP A 155 -38.21 -19.76 8.46
C ASP A 155 -38.70 -19.22 9.80
N LEU A 156 -37.78 -18.81 10.69
CA LEU A 156 -38.13 -18.29 12.00
C LEU A 156 -38.82 -16.93 11.91
N ASN A 157 -39.87 -16.75 12.71
CA ASN A 157 -40.55 -15.47 12.83
C ASN A 157 -39.78 -14.54 13.79
N LYS A 158 -39.27 -13.42 13.27
CA LYS A 158 -38.49 -12.41 14.01
C LYS A 158 -37.29 -13.00 14.79
N PRO A 159 -36.35 -13.67 14.12
CA PRO A 159 -35.17 -14.25 14.75
C PRO A 159 -34.25 -13.16 15.34
N ILE A 160 -33.56 -13.52 16.42
CA ILE A 160 -32.52 -12.72 17.05
C ILE A 160 -31.18 -13.31 16.64
N PHE A 161 -30.34 -12.50 15.98
CA PHE A 161 -29.00 -12.90 15.56
C PHE A 161 -27.95 -12.39 16.53
N LYS A 162 -27.05 -13.28 16.96
CA LYS A 162 -25.87 -12.92 17.76
C LYS A 162 -24.58 -13.35 17.09
N ILE A 163 -23.57 -12.50 17.20
CA ILE A 163 -22.19 -12.83 16.81
C ILE A 163 -21.31 -12.52 18.02
N ALA A 164 -20.54 -13.51 18.46
CA ALA A 164 -19.71 -13.42 19.67
C ALA A 164 -20.52 -12.91 20.89
N GLY A 165 -21.74 -13.46 21.07
CA GLY A 165 -22.64 -13.13 22.17
C GLY A 165 -23.32 -11.75 22.08
N LYS A 166 -23.08 -10.96 21.03
CA LYS A 166 -23.68 -9.63 20.84
C LYS A 166 -24.77 -9.65 19.79
N ASN A 167 -25.90 -9.01 20.08
CA ASN A 167 -26.97 -8.84 19.11
C ASN A 167 -26.48 -8.04 17.88
N ILE A 168 -26.80 -8.53 16.69
CA ILE A 168 -26.46 -7.91 15.42
C ILE A 168 -27.75 -7.49 14.71
N ALA A 169 -27.74 -6.27 14.16
CA ALA A 169 -28.83 -5.80 13.33
C ALA A 169 -28.93 -6.63 12.05
N ALA A 170 -30.15 -7.01 11.70
CA ALA A 170 -30.48 -7.71 10.47
C ALA A 170 -31.63 -7.00 9.76
N LYS A 171 -31.57 -6.96 8.42
CA LYS A 171 -32.64 -6.46 7.56
C LYS A 171 -33.30 -7.66 6.86
N LYS A 172 -34.61 -7.81 7.01
CA LYS A 172 -35.38 -8.87 6.33
C LYS A 172 -35.67 -8.48 4.89
N SER A 173 -35.59 -9.44 3.97
CA SER A 173 -36.05 -9.38 2.59
C SER A 173 -36.57 -10.77 2.19
N GLY A 174 -37.87 -10.95 2.00
CA GLY A 174 -38.44 -12.30 1.82
C GLY A 174 -38.11 -13.20 3.02
N ASP A 175 -37.56 -14.38 2.76
CA ASP A 175 -37.12 -15.35 3.78
C ASP A 175 -35.63 -15.20 4.17
N GLU A 176 -34.99 -14.15 3.66
CA GLU A 176 -33.58 -13.86 3.87
C GLU A 176 -33.39 -12.71 4.86
N TYR A 177 -32.33 -12.84 5.66
CA TYR A 177 -31.89 -11.83 6.62
C TYR A 177 -30.47 -11.39 6.30
N TYR A 178 -30.34 -10.11 5.92
CA TYR A 178 -29.05 -9.46 5.71
C TYR A 178 -28.54 -8.90 7.02
N LEU A 179 -27.57 -9.59 7.62
CA LEU A 179 -26.86 -9.13 8.80
C LEU A 179 -25.90 -8.00 8.42
N LYS A 180 -25.60 -7.15 9.40
CA LYS A 180 -24.66 -6.03 9.26
C LYS A 180 -23.35 -6.43 8.56
N LYS A 181 -22.93 -5.60 7.60
CA LYS A 181 -21.66 -5.74 6.85
C LYS A 181 -20.47 -6.06 7.77
N SER A 182 -19.78 -7.15 7.46
CA SER A 182 -18.68 -7.73 8.22
C SER A 182 -17.47 -7.97 7.32
N TYR A 183 -16.27 -8.02 7.89
CA TYR A 183 -15.04 -8.30 7.13
C TYR A 183 -14.95 -9.78 6.73
N PRO A 184 -14.16 -10.15 5.70
CA PRO A 184 -13.89 -11.54 5.36
C PRO A 184 -13.43 -12.34 6.58
N GLY A 185 -13.89 -13.59 6.66
CA GLY A 185 -13.55 -14.47 7.78
C GLY A 185 -14.67 -15.42 8.17
N LEU A 186 -14.39 -16.24 9.17
CA LEU A 186 -15.29 -17.24 9.73
C LEU A 186 -15.98 -16.69 10.98
N TYR A 187 -17.31 -16.62 10.94
CA TYR A 187 -18.16 -16.13 12.02
C TYR A 187 -19.01 -17.27 12.59
N SER A 188 -19.15 -17.31 13.91
CA SER A 188 -20.17 -18.14 14.57
C SER A 188 -21.39 -17.27 14.82
N VAL A 189 -22.49 -17.59 14.16
CA VAL A 189 -23.76 -16.88 14.24
C VAL A 189 -24.74 -17.73 15.02
N ASP A 190 -25.19 -17.20 16.16
CA ASP A 190 -26.26 -17.79 16.94
C ASP A 190 -27.59 -17.18 16.47
N VAL A 191 -28.55 -18.06 16.21
CA VAL A 191 -29.92 -17.71 15.80
C VAL A 191 -30.86 -18.22 16.87
N THR A 192 -31.60 -17.29 17.47
CA THR A 192 -32.58 -17.60 18.50
C THR A 192 -33.95 -17.10 18.09
N ASP A 193 -35.00 -17.84 18.42
CA ASP A 193 -36.36 -17.34 18.29
C ASP A 193 -36.71 -16.34 19.43
N GLN A 194 -37.83 -15.63 19.31
CA GLN A 194 -38.23 -14.67 20.34
C GLN A 194 -38.53 -15.32 21.70
N SER A 195 -38.95 -16.59 21.70
CA SER A 195 -39.27 -17.32 22.94
C SER A 195 -38.02 -17.85 23.66
N GLY A 196 -36.86 -17.84 23.00
CA GLY A 196 -35.61 -18.36 23.54
C GLY A 196 -35.52 -19.88 23.60
N LYS A 197 -36.57 -20.60 23.16
CA LYS A 197 -36.64 -22.07 23.20
C LYS A 197 -35.80 -22.71 22.10
N LEU A 198 -35.67 -22.06 20.95
CA LEU A 198 -34.85 -22.54 19.86
C LEU A 198 -33.58 -21.70 19.79
N ASN A 199 -32.43 -22.35 19.99
CA ASN A 199 -31.12 -21.74 19.80
C ASN A 199 -30.26 -22.65 18.91
N LYS A 200 -29.86 -22.14 17.74
CA LYS A 200 -28.96 -22.83 16.82
C LYS A 200 -27.74 -21.95 16.55
N THR A 201 -26.56 -22.54 16.59
CA THR A 201 -25.32 -21.89 16.16
C THR A 201 -24.88 -22.47 14.83
N ARG A 202 -24.49 -21.61 13.88
CA ARG A 202 -23.82 -22.02 12.63
C ARG A 202 -22.57 -21.20 12.38
N ASN A 203 -21.59 -21.85 11.76
CA ASN A 203 -20.40 -21.17 11.27
C ASN A 203 -20.64 -20.69 9.84
N ILE A 204 -20.43 -19.40 9.61
CA ILE A 204 -20.64 -18.72 8.32
C ILE A 204 -19.32 -18.13 7.85
N THR A 205 -18.97 -18.40 6.60
CA THR A 205 -17.76 -17.87 5.98
C THR A 205 -18.10 -16.66 5.12
N VAL A 206 -17.61 -15.49 5.49
CA VAL A 206 -17.58 -14.33 4.58
C VAL A 206 -16.39 -14.52 3.63
N PRO A 207 -16.61 -14.66 2.31
CA PRO A 207 -15.57 -15.01 1.35
C PRO A 207 -14.52 -13.91 1.19
N ILE A 208 -13.33 -14.32 0.77
CA ILE A 208 -12.17 -13.45 0.51
C ILE A 208 -12.13 -12.91 -0.94
N SER A 209 -12.82 -13.59 -1.86
CA SER A 209 -12.88 -13.32 -3.30
C SER A 209 -14.32 -13.32 -3.83
N GLY A 210 -14.51 -12.90 -5.08
CA GLY A 210 -15.83 -12.74 -5.73
C GLY A 210 -16.21 -11.26 -5.88
N GLN A 211 -17.25 -10.94 -6.65
CA GLN A 211 -17.63 -9.54 -6.87
C GLN A 211 -17.94 -8.82 -5.55
N CYS A 212 -17.36 -7.64 -5.34
CA CYS A 212 -17.54 -6.86 -4.10
C CYS A 212 -18.92 -6.21 -3.98
N ASN A 213 -19.64 -6.18 -5.09
CA ASN A 213 -20.88 -5.43 -5.27
C ASN A 213 -22.08 -6.32 -4.90
N GLU A 214 -21.90 -7.63 -4.97
CA GLU A 214 -22.94 -8.64 -4.78
C GLU A 214 -22.25 -9.94 -4.37
N THR A 215 -22.62 -10.47 -3.21
CA THR A 215 -22.45 -11.88 -2.90
C THR A 215 -23.31 -12.19 -1.69
N ASP A 216 -24.40 -12.87 -1.98
CA ASP A 216 -25.19 -13.60 -1.01
C ASP A 216 -24.31 -14.72 -0.47
N VAL A 217 -23.87 -14.56 0.78
CA VAL A 217 -23.29 -15.69 1.51
C VAL A 217 -24.48 -16.46 2.03
N GLU A 218 -25.06 -17.30 1.19
CA GLU A 218 -26.25 -18.07 1.54
C GLU A 218 -25.94 -19.04 2.68
N VAL A 219 -26.69 -18.90 3.77
CA VAL A 219 -26.67 -19.84 4.88
C VAL A 219 -28.09 -20.22 5.19
N THR A 220 -28.52 -21.37 4.68
CA THR A 220 -29.84 -21.93 4.94
C THR A 220 -29.89 -22.57 6.33
N MET A 221 -30.75 -22.04 7.19
CA MET A 221 -31.11 -22.63 8.48
C MET A 221 -32.59 -23.02 8.46
N LYS A 222 -32.90 -24.24 7.99
CA LYS A 222 -34.25 -24.80 8.07
C LYS A 222 -34.59 -25.22 9.51
N HIS A 223 -35.79 -24.89 9.97
CA HIS A 223 -36.40 -25.54 11.11
C HIS A 223 -36.83 -26.94 10.68
N THR A 224 -36.22 -27.98 11.26
CA THR A 224 -36.78 -29.33 11.18
C THR A 224 -37.94 -29.39 12.17
N PRO A 225 -39.19 -29.61 11.73
CA PRO A 225 -40.29 -29.83 12.66
C PRO A 225 -39.97 -31.06 13.50
N SER A 226 -40.20 -30.97 14.82
CA SER A 226 -40.05 -32.10 15.73
C SER A 226 -41.11 -33.16 15.39
N PRO A 227 -40.75 -34.47 15.38
CA PRO A 227 -41.72 -35.54 15.16
C PRO A 227 -42.77 -35.63 16.26
#